data_AF-A0A3D2J4V8-F1
#
_entry.id   AF-A0A3D2J4V8-F1
#
_cell.length_a   1.000
_cell.length_b   1.000
_cell.length_c   1.000
_cell.angle_alpha   90.00
_cell.angle_beta   90.00
_cell.angle_gamma   90.00
#
_symmetry.space_group_name_H-M   'P 1'
#
loop_
_entity.id
_entity.type
_entity.pdbx_description
1 polymer ?
#
loop_
_entity_poly.entity_id
_entity_poly.type
_entity_poly.pdbx_seq_one_letter_code
_entity_poly.pdbx_strand_id
1 'polypeptide(L)'
;MHILHIHNINKVAETFGRELAQRGHSFSLYHPDLAGSGASLPVKIAQMPKRLFSLRDIVKDLHSDKFDIAHIHWASYGFLGLTANIPFIIECHGDDVRHRLNHPLFRLPLRTFLQKASAVICITPDLLPVVRSVTADVFFIPGPIDTTRFAPEEEEQVAQGHPCSPRSLLLFTRLDPDKGCDIALQGIEQFSTRHPDVCVKLLAWGVLAHEYEQRYRGRFE
;
A
#
# COMPACT_ATOMS: atom_id res chain seq x y z
N MET A 1 7.90 -11.70 21.19
CA MET A 1 8.05 -10.24 21.01
C MET A 1 6.68 -9.61 20.88
N HIS A 2 6.50 -8.40 21.40
CA HIS A 2 5.36 -7.52 21.13
C HIS A 2 5.75 -6.45 20.09
N ILE A 3 5.10 -6.46 18.93
CA ILE A 3 5.48 -5.67 17.76
C ILE A 3 4.41 -4.60 17.50
N LEU A 4 4.81 -3.33 17.41
CA LEU A 4 3.90 -2.27 17.01
C LEU A 4 3.96 -2.06 15.49
N HIS A 5 2.84 -2.25 14.81
CA HIS A 5 2.70 -1.84 13.42
C HIS A 5 2.11 -0.43 13.32
N ILE A 6 2.73 0.43 12.52
CA ILE A 6 2.27 1.80 12.27
C ILE A 6 1.84 1.91 10.82
N HIS A 7 0.57 2.29 10.63
CA HIS A 7 -0.15 2.37 9.36
C HIS A 7 -0.44 0.99 8.75
N ASN A 8 -1.68 0.75 8.30
CA ASN A 8 -2.06 -0.53 7.68
C ASN A 8 -2.44 -0.31 6.21
N ILE A 9 -1.45 -0.04 5.39
CA ILE A 9 -1.69 0.10 3.96
C ILE A 9 -2.10 -1.24 3.37
N ASN A 10 -3.23 -1.28 2.68
CA ASN A 10 -3.74 -2.47 1.97
C ASN A 10 -3.76 -3.77 2.82
N LYS A 11 -3.98 -3.67 4.13
CA LYS A 11 -3.94 -4.80 5.08
C LYS A 11 -2.58 -5.50 5.24
N VAL A 12 -1.48 -4.89 4.77
CA VAL A 12 -0.13 -5.46 4.87
C VAL A 12 0.28 -5.66 6.33
N ALA A 13 0.17 -4.62 7.15
CA ALA A 13 0.51 -4.68 8.56
C ALA A 13 -0.33 -5.71 9.33
N GLU A 14 -1.63 -5.77 9.07
CA GLU A 14 -2.51 -6.76 9.69
C GLU A 14 -2.15 -8.19 9.28
N THR A 15 -1.83 -8.41 8.00
CA THR A 15 -1.45 -9.74 7.50
C THR A 15 -0.13 -10.19 8.14
N PHE A 16 0.89 -9.31 8.19
CA PHE A 16 2.12 -9.60 8.94
C PHE A 16 1.85 -9.89 10.41
N GLY A 17 1.05 -9.06 11.08
CA GLY A 17 0.73 -9.21 12.49
C GLY A 17 0.07 -10.55 12.80
N ARG A 18 -0.92 -10.97 11.99
CA ARG A 18 -1.59 -12.27 12.14
C ARG A 18 -0.61 -13.44 11.94
N GLU A 19 0.24 -13.36 10.92
CA GLU A 19 1.26 -14.39 10.67
C GLU A 19 2.29 -14.48 11.79
N LEU A 20 2.70 -13.35 12.36
CA LEU A 20 3.59 -13.31 13.52
C LEU A 20 2.89 -13.85 14.78
N ALA A 21 1.59 -13.57 14.94
CA ALA A 21 0.80 -14.09 16.06
C ALA A 21 0.71 -15.62 16.05
N GLN A 22 0.53 -16.24 14.88
CA GLN A 22 0.57 -17.69 14.72
C GLN A 22 1.92 -18.30 15.11
N ARG A 23 3.00 -17.50 15.06
CA ARG A 23 4.37 -17.90 15.43
C ARG A 23 4.72 -17.58 16.90
N GLY A 24 3.73 -17.22 17.72
CA GLY A 24 3.91 -16.95 19.15
C GLY A 24 4.35 -15.53 19.50
N HIS A 25 4.26 -14.60 18.56
CA HIS A 25 4.43 -13.17 18.84
C HIS A 25 3.09 -12.50 19.14
N SER A 26 3.11 -11.26 19.61
CA SER A 26 1.91 -10.43 19.72
C SER A 26 2.13 -9.14 18.93
N PHE A 27 1.05 -8.53 18.45
CA PHE A 27 1.16 -7.27 17.73
C PHE A 27 0.05 -6.31 18.11
N SER A 28 0.34 -5.02 18.00
CA SER A 28 -0.63 -3.94 18.07
C SER A 28 -0.58 -3.15 16.78
N LEU A 29 -1.71 -2.56 16.40
CA LEU A 29 -1.81 -1.79 15.16
C LEU A 29 -2.24 -0.36 15.46
N TYR A 30 -1.39 0.59 15.11
CA TYR A 30 -1.70 2.01 15.15
C TYR A 30 -1.99 2.55 13.77
N HIS A 31 -3.16 3.16 13.61
CA HIS A 31 -3.55 3.86 12.38
C HIS A 31 -3.45 5.36 12.59
N PRO A 32 -2.52 6.06 11.92
CA PRO A 32 -2.49 7.51 11.95
C PRO A 32 -3.81 8.11 11.45
N ASP A 33 -4.27 9.18 12.10
CA ASP A 33 -5.49 9.88 11.67
C ASP A 33 -5.29 10.49 10.28
N LEU A 34 -6.06 10.00 9.30
CA LEU A 34 -6.06 10.47 7.92
C LEU A 34 -7.11 11.56 7.67
N ALA A 35 -7.70 12.15 8.72
CA ALA A 35 -8.70 13.21 8.61
C ALA A 35 -8.26 14.28 7.60
N GLY A 36 -9.07 14.49 6.56
CA GLY A 36 -8.80 15.48 5.51
C GLY A 36 -7.84 15.03 4.40
N SER A 37 -7.46 13.74 4.34
CA SER A 37 -6.57 13.18 3.30
C SER A 37 -7.04 13.45 1.86
N GLY A 38 -8.36 13.53 1.63
CA GLY A 38 -8.96 13.92 0.35
C GLY A 38 -9.38 15.39 0.21
N ALA A 39 -9.15 16.24 1.22
CA ALA A 39 -9.65 17.62 1.21
C ALA A 39 -8.71 18.60 0.50
N SER A 40 -9.22 19.81 0.22
CA SER A 40 -8.42 20.92 -0.29
C SER A 40 -7.29 21.31 0.67
N LEU A 41 -6.23 21.96 0.17
CA LEU A 41 -5.06 22.31 0.96
C LEU A 41 -5.39 23.12 2.24
N PRO A 42 -6.27 24.15 2.22
CA PRO A 42 -6.62 24.89 3.43
C PRO A 42 -7.26 24.00 4.51
N VAL A 43 -8.14 23.09 4.09
CA VAL A 43 -8.80 22.13 4.99
C VAL A 43 -7.81 21.13 5.56
N LYS A 44 -6.83 20.68 4.76
CA LYS A 44 -5.72 19.85 5.24
C LYS A 44 -4.91 20.55 6.32
N ILE A 45 -4.59 21.83 6.13
CA ILE A 45 -3.85 22.64 7.12
C ILE A 45 -4.65 22.78 8.41
N ALA A 46 -5.95 23.10 8.32
CA ALA A 46 -6.82 23.24 9.49
C ALA A 46 -6.94 21.94 10.32
N GLN A 47 -6.79 20.78 9.70
CA GLN A 47 -6.85 19.48 10.37
C GLN A 47 -5.49 19.01 10.94
N MET A 48 -4.38 19.68 10.62
CA MET A 48 -3.05 19.33 11.11
C MET A 48 -2.93 19.26 12.64
N PRO A 49 -3.51 20.21 13.42
CA PRO A 49 -3.46 20.13 14.88
C PRO A 49 -4.07 18.83 15.40
N LYS A 50 -5.26 18.45 14.90
CA LYS A 50 -5.93 17.20 15.29
C LYS A 50 -5.04 15.98 15.02
N ARG A 51 -4.42 15.92 13.83
CA ARG A 51 -3.46 14.86 13.49
C ARG A 51 -2.27 14.84 14.44
N LEU A 52 -1.76 15.99 14.83
CA LEU A 52 -0.63 16.06 15.76
C LEU A 52 -1.05 15.65 17.18
N PHE A 53 -2.27 15.96 17.61
CA PHE A 53 -2.79 15.52 18.91
C PHE A 53 -2.98 14.00 18.95
N SER A 54 -3.50 13.37 17.89
CA SER A 54 -3.68 11.91 17.86
C SER A 54 -2.36 11.12 17.81
N LEU A 55 -1.25 11.77 17.45
CA LEU A 55 0.08 11.19 17.54
C LEU A 55 0.63 11.19 18.98
N ARG A 56 0.15 12.06 19.87
CA ARG A 56 0.67 12.13 21.25
C ARG A 56 0.42 10.86 22.03
N ASP A 57 -0.71 10.21 21.79
CA ASP A 57 -1.09 8.99 22.49
C ASP A 57 -0.17 7.84 22.09
N ILE A 58 0.17 7.72 20.80
CA ILE A 58 1.11 6.66 20.38
C ILE A 58 2.54 6.96 20.83
N VAL A 59 3.00 8.21 20.82
CA VAL A 59 4.37 8.55 21.23
C VAL A 59 4.64 8.16 22.69
N LYS A 60 3.65 8.32 23.59
CA LYS A 60 3.76 7.85 24.98
C LYS A 60 3.90 6.34 25.10
N ASP A 61 3.38 5.61 24.12
CA ASP A 61 3.36 4.16 24.10
C ASP A 61 4.58 3.55 23.41
N LEU A 62 5.40 4.36 22.72
CA LEU A 62 6.63 3.95 22.03
C LEU A 62 7.82 3.74 23.00
N HIS A 63 7.64 2.85 23.98
CA HIS A 63 8.66 2.49 24.97
C HIS A 63 8.86 0.98 25.05
N SER A 64 10.06 0.56 25.52
CA SER A 64 10.46 -0.84 25.60
C SER A 64 9.61 -1.69 26.56
N ASP A 65 8.94 -1.06 27.52
CA ASP A 65 8.03 -1.75 28.44
C ASP A 65 6.74 -2.23 27.76
N LYS A 66 6.41 -1.65 26.59
CA LYS A 66 5.23 -2.01 25.80
C LYS A 66 5.59 -2.77 24.54
N PHE A 67 6.57 -2.32 23.78
CA PHE A 67 6.90 -2.92 22.48
C PHE A 67 8.39 -3.21 22.39
N ASP A 68 8.73 -4.33 21.75
CA ASP A 68 10.14 -4.66 21.49
C ASP A 68 10.67 -3.94 20.24
N ILE A 69 9.78 -3.67 19.27
CA ILE A 69 10.13 -3.07 17.97
C ILE A 69 8.90 -2.42 17.32
N ALA A 70 9.13 -1.34 16.58
CA ALA A 70 8.13 -0.71 15.71
C ALA A 70 8.37 -1.07 14.24
N HIS A 71 7.33 -1.46 13.51
CA HIS A 71 7.36 -1.71 12.07
C HIS A 71 6.46 -0.67 11.37
N ILE A 72 7.07 0.23 10.59
CA ILE A 72 6.43 1.43 10.04
C ILE A 72 6.16 1.24 8.54
N HIS A 73 4.89 1.23 8.14
CA HIS A 73 4.41 0.89 6.79
C HIS A 73 4.18 2.11 5.90
N TRP A 74 5.13 3.06 5.88
CA TRP A 74 5.21 4.20 4.96
C TRP A 74 6.39 5.08 5.41
N ALA A 75 7.36 5.38 4.55
CA ALA A 75 8.59 6.04 4.97
C ALA A 75 8.37 7.40 5.69
N SER A 76 7.33 8.16 5.33
CA SER A 76 7.07 9.45 5.97
C SER A 76 6.57 9.35 7.41
N TYR A 77 6.15 8.18 7.90
CA TYR A 77 5.85 7.96 9.32
C TYR A 77 7.10 7.61 10.13
N GLY A 78 8.28 7.51 9.50
CA GLY A 78 9.54 7.23 10.17
C GLY A 78 9.94 8.24 11.25
N PHE A 79 9.36 9.45 11.27
CA PHE A 79 9.54 10.40 12.38
C PHE A 79 9.05 9.82 13.73
N LEU A 80 8.05 8.93 13.73
CA LEU A 80 7.59 8.26 14.95
C LEU A 80 8.67 7.32 15.50
N GLY A 81 9.43 6.66 14.61
CA GLY A 81 10.59 5.87 14.98
C GLY A 81 11.69 6.69 15.65
N LEU A 82 11.90 7.94 15.23
CA LEU A 82 12.85 8.85 15.88
C LEU A 82 12.42 9.27 17.29
N THR A 83 11.12 9.27 17.57
CA THR A 83 10.58 9.56 18.91
C THR A 83 10.44 8.32 19.79
N ALA A 84 10.70 7.14 19.22
CA ALA A 84 10.55 5.87 19.91
C ALA A 84 11.82 5.52 20.68
N ASN A 85 11.69 5.01 21.91
CA ASN A 85 12.81 4.46 22.67
C ASN A 85 13.08 2.97 22.35
N ILE A 86 12.67 2.53 21.16
CA ILE A 86 12.74 1.14 20.69
C ILE A 86 13.27 1.11 19.26
N PRO A 87 13.93 0.02 18.83
CA PRO A 87 14.33 -0.13 17.44
C PRO A 87 13.11 -0.06 16.51
N PHE A 88 13.33 0.41 15.28
CA PHE A 88 12.26 0.51 14.29
C PHE A 88 12.71 0.13 12.89
N ILE A 89 11.79 -0.48 12.16
CA ILE A 89 11.92 -0.88 10.75
C ILE A 89 11.01 0.02 9.92
N ILE A 90 11.50 0.45 8.76
CA ILE A 90 10.68 1.17 7.78
C ILE A 90 10.43 0.27 6.57
N GLU A 91 9.17 0.08 6.22
CA GLU A 91 8.75 -0.58 4.98
C GLU A 91 8.30 0.48 3.96
N CYS A 92 8.92 0.44 2.78
CA CYS A 92 8.71 1.38 1.69
C CYS A 92 7.77 0.79 0.63
N HIS A 93 6.74 1.55 0.25
CA HIS A 93 5.62 1.07 -0.58
C HIS A 93 5.56 1.67 -2.00
N GLY A 94 6.50 2.54 -2.37
CA GLY A 94 6.59 3.11 -3.71
C GLY A 94 6.78 4.61 -3.66
N ASP A 95 5.70 5.36 -3.84
CA ASP A 95 5.70 6.83 -3.93
C ASP A 95 6.17 7.52 -2.65
N ASP A 96 6.15 6.82 -1.53
CA ASP A 96 6.69 7.28 -0.25
C ASP A 96 8.20 7.53 -0.29
N VAL A 97 8.93 6.88 -1.21
CA VAL A 97 10.37 7.08 -1.41
C VAL A 97 10.73 7.46 -2.86
N ARG A 98 10.08 6.86 -3.86
CA ARG A 98 10.44 6.96 -5.30
C ARG A 98 10.63 8.41 -5.76
N HIS A 99 9.64 9.25 -5.47
CA HIS A 99 9.67 10.66 -5.84
C HIS A 99 10.10 11.54 -4.66
N ARG A 100 9.73 11.17 -3.43
CA ARG A 100 9.94 12.03 -2.26
C ARG A 100 11.39 12.16 -1.82
N LEU A 101 12.25 11.17 -2.07
CA LEU A 101 13.69 11.31 -1.78
C LEU A 101 14.41 12.32 -2.69
N ASN A 102 13.82 12.66 -3.82
CA ASN A 102 14.30 13.69 -4.73
C ASN A 102 13.58 15.03 -4.56
N HIS A 103 12.52 15.06 -3.75
CA HIS A 103 11.74 16.27 -3.52
C HIS A 103 12.38 17.15 -2.43
N PRO A 104 12.63 18.45 -2.65
CA PRO A 104 13.34 19.32 -1.72
C PRO A 104 12.77 19.33 -0.29
N LEU A 105 11.43 19.34 -0.17
CA LEU A 105 10.76 19.38 1.14
C LEU A 105 10.78 18.04 1.92
N PHE A 106 10.94 16.91 1.24
CA PHE A 106 10.83 15.58 1.87
C PHE A 106 12.17 14.85 1.96
N ARG A 107 13.14 15.20 1.11
CA ARG A 107 14.43 14.54 1.01
C ARG A 107 15.15 14.46 2.35
N LEU A 108 15.33 15.58 3.03
CA LEU A 108 16.14 15.61 4.25
C LEU A 108 15.50 14.82 5.40
N PRO A 109 14.20 15.01 5.75
CA PRO A 109 13.54 14.18 6.76
C PRO A 109 13.58 12.69 6.43
N LEU A 110 13.21 12.31 5.20
CA LEU A 110 13.20 10.90 4.80
C LEU A 110 14.58 10.25 4.87
N ARG A 111 15.64 10.96 4.45
CA ARG A 111 17.00 10.44 4.60
C ARG A 111 17.34 10.17 6.06
N THR A 112 17.02 11.08 6.97
CA THR A 112 17.23 10.88 8.40
C THR A 112 16.47 9.67 8.92
N PHE A 113 15.21 9.49 8.54
CA PHE A 113 14.40 8.36 9.01
C PHE A 113 14.99 7.03 8.54
N LEU A 114 15.34 6.93 7.26
CA LEU A 114 15.90 5.71 6.67
C LEU A 114 17.30 5.36 7.21
N GLN A 115 18.13 6.37 7.52
CA GLN A 115 19.46 6.16 8.10
C GLN A 115 19.42 5.77 9.58
N LYS A 116 18.35 6.12 10.29
CA LYS A 116 18.18 5.82 11.73
C LYS A 116 17.39 4.53 11.97
N ALA A 117 16.67 4.04 10.97
CA ALA A 117 15.97 2.76 11.04
C ALA A 117 16.98 1.62 11.26
N SER A 118 16.59 0.64 12.07
CA SER A 118 17.38 -0.58 12.30
C SER A 118 17.45 -1.47 11.05
N ALA A 119 16.44 -1.38 10.20
CA ALA A 119 16.41 -1.96 8.86
C ALA A 119 15.39 -1.22 7.99
N VAL A 120 15.59 -1.27 6.67
CA VAL A 120 14.61 -0.81 5.69
C VAL A 120 14.17 -1.95 4.80
N ILE A 121 12.87 -2.08 4.57
CA ILE A 121 12.26 -3.07 3.70
C ILE A 121 11.68 -2.35 2.47
N CYS A 122 11.88 -2.90 1.28
CA CYS A 122 11.24 -2.48 0.05
C CYS A 122 10.30 -3.58 -0.44
N ILE A 123 9.04 -3.24 -0.75
CA ILE A 123 8.05 -4.22 -1.23
C ILE A 123 8.21 -4.59 -2.71
N THR A 124 8.99 -3.82 -3.46
CA THR A 124 9.33 -4.10 -4.86
C THR A 124 10.85 -3.92 -5.08
N PRO A 125 11.46 -4.75 -5.94
CA PRO A 125 12.92 -4.75 -6.10
C PRO A 125 13.46 -3.47 -6.74
N ASP A 126 12.63 -2.76 -7.51
CA ASP A 126 13.00 -1.52 -8.19
C ASP A 126 13.13 -0.32 -7.24
N LEU A 127 12.66 -0.42 -5.99
CA LEU A 127 12.93 0.57 -4.94
C LEU A 127 14.30 0.41 -4.30
N LEU A 128 14.94 -0.77 -4.40
CA LEU A 128 16.24 -1.01 -3.78
C LEU A 128 17.31 0.01 -4.22
N PRO A 129 17.51 0.32 -5.51
CA PRO A 129 18.53 1.30 -5.91
C PRO A 129 18.24 2.70 -5.34
N VAL A 130 16.97 3.07 -5.23
CA VAL A 130 16.55 4.37 -4.69
C VAL A 130 16.90 4.46 -3.21
N VAL A 131 16.56 3.44 -2.42
CA VAL A 131 16.80 3.43 -0.96
C VAL A 131 18.28 3.18 -0.64
N ARG A 132 18.99 2.37 -1.44
CA ARG A 132 20.45 2.13 -1.31
C ARG A 132 21.28 3.41 -1.46
N SER A 133 20.75 4.44 -2.12
CA SER A 133 21.39 5.77 -2.17
C SER A 133 21.39 6.53 -0.82
N VAL A 134 20.71 5.97 0.18
CA VAL A 134 20.50 6.55 1.52
C VAL A 134 21.08 5.67 2.62
N THR A 135 20.81 4.37 2.59
CA THR A 135 21.25 3.39 3.59
C THR A 135 21.62 2.05 2.96
N ALA A 136 22.62 1.36 3.52
CA ALA A 136 23.04 0.03 3.06
C ALA A 136 22.16 -1.09 3.65
N ASP A 137 21.53 -0.85 4.80
CA ASP A 137 20.72 -1.82 5.55
C ASP A 137 19.30 -1.90 4.99
N VAL A 138 19.21 -2.31 3.72
CA VAL A 138 17.95 -2.40 2.98
C VAL A 138 17.75 -3.77 2.33
N PHE A 139 16.57 -4.32 2.52
CA PHE A 139 16.16 -5.64 2.05
C PHE A 139 14.95 -5.54 1.13
N PHE A 140 14.85 -6.45 0.17
CA PHE A 140 13.63 -6.66 -0.60
C PHE A 140 12.85 -7.80 0.07
N ILE A 141 11.63 -7.48 0.51
CA ILE A 141 10.66 -8.45 1.03
C ILE A 141 9.32 -8.09 0.39
N PRO A 142 8.72 -8.96 -0.44
CA PRO A 142 7.45 -8.66 -1.07
C PRO A 142 6.34 -8.52 -0.02
N GLY A 143 5.34 -7.70 -0.32
CA GLY A 143 4.17 -7.54 0.54
C GLY A 143 3.44 -8.88 0.74
N PRO A 144 2.93 -9.16 1.95
CA PRO A 144 2.28 -10.42 2.27
C PRO A 144 0.90 -10.49 1.60
N ILE A 145 0.50 -11.71 1.22
CA ILE A 145 -0.80 -12.02 0.65
C ILE A 145 -1.43 -13.11 1.51
N ASP A 146 -2.73 -12.96 1.81
CA ASP A 146 -3.52 -14.00 2.46
C ASP A 146 -3.80 -15.13 1.45
N THR A 147 -2.92 -16.13 1.43
CA THR A 147 -2.98 -17.23 0.46
C THR A 147 -4.19 -18.14 0.64
N THR A 148 -4.80 -18.15 1.82
CA THR A 148 -6.05 -18.87 2.08
C THR A 148 -7.21 -18.14 1.44
N ARG A 149 -7.27 -16.81 1.59
CA ARG A 149 -8.32 -15.98 0.97
C ARG A 149 -8.20 -15.93 -0.56
N PHE A 150 -6.99 -15.93 -1.10
CA PHE A 150 -6.72 -15.85 -2.53
C PHE A 150 -6.31 -17.21 -3.12
N ALA A 151 -6.71 -18.32 -2.47
CA ALA A 151 -6.54 -19.65 -3.03
C ALA A 151 -7.35 -19.78 -4.33
N PRO A 152 -6.83 -20.45 -5.36
CA PRO A 152 -7.61 -20.78 -6.55
C PRO A 152 -8.85 -21.58 -6.16
N GLU A 153 -10.02 -21.20 -6.68
CA GLU A 153 -11.22 -22.03 -6.61
C GLU A 153 -11.07 -23.26 -7.52
N GLU A 154 -11.74 -24.35 -7.16
CA GLU A 154 -11.82 -25.53 -8.03
C GLU A 154 -12.69 -25.21 -9.26
N GLU A 155 -12.31 -25.70 -10.44
CA GLU A 155 -12.93 -25.34 -11.74
C GLU A 155 -14.46 -25.53 -11.77
N GLU A 156 -14.99 -26.52 -11.04
CA GLU A 156 -16.43 -26.78 -10.95
C GLU A 156 -17.22 -25.67 -10.24
N GLN A 157 -16.60 -24.96 -9.29
CA GLN A 157 -17.23 -23.87 -8.54
C GLN A 157 -17.28 -22.58 -9.38
N VAL A 158 -16.23 -22.33 -10.17
CA VAL A 158 -16.15 -21.18 -11.09
C VAL A 158 -17.26 -21.25 -12.15
N ALA A 159 -17.55 -22.44 -12.67
CA ALA A 159 -18.55 -22.68 -13.71
C ALA A 159 -20.01 -22.47 -13.24
N GLN A 160 -20.29 -22.58 -11.94
CA GLN A 160 -21.66 -22.47 -11.39
C GLN A 160 -22.04 -21.06 -10.94
N GLY A 161 -21.06 -20.16 -10.76
CA GLY A 161 -21.28 -18.83 -10.17
C GLY A 161 -21.17 -17.62 -11.12
N HIS A 162 -20.71 -17.82 -12.36
CA HIS A 162 -20.37 -16.69 -13.24
C HIS A 162 -21.33 -16.59 -14.45
N PRO A 163 -22.07 -15.48 -14.61
CA PRO A 163 -22.92 -15.25 -15.78
C PRO A 163 -22.13 -14.99 -17.08
N CYS A 164 -20.81 -14.77 -16.97
CA CYS A 164 -19.91 -14.60 -18.11
C CYS A 164 -19.30 -15.92 -18.57
N SER A 165 -18.91 -15.95 -19.86
CA SER A 165 -18.09 -16.99 -20.48
C SER A 165 -16.97 -17.46 -19.55
N PRO A 166 -16.58 -18.76 -19.58
CA PRO A 166 -15.47 -19.29 -18.77
C PRO A 166 -14.13 -18.57 -19.01
N ARG A 167 -14.05 -17.75 -20.06
CA ARG A 167 -12.92 -16.85 -20.32
C ARG A 167 -13.30 -15.43 -19.96
N SER A 168 -12.84 -14.98 -18.80
CA SER A 168 -12.94 -13.59 -18.40
C SER A 168 -11.57 -12.92 -18.33
N LEU A 169 -11.53 -11.64 -18.71
CA LEU A 169 -10.38 -10.76 -18.56
C LEU A 169 -10.77 -9.65 -17.60
N LEU A 170 -10.09 -9.56 -16.46
CA LEU A 170 -10.32 -8.51 -15.48
C LEU A 170 -9.16 -7.50 -15.50
N LEU A 171 -9.47 -6.22 -15.72
CA LEU A 171 -8.53 -5.13 -15.46
C LEU A 171 -8.74 -4.61 -14.03
N PHE A 172 -7.94 -5.12 -13.10
CA PHE A 172 -7.98 -4.74 -11.68
C PHE A 172 -6.95 -3.65 -11.37
N THR A 173 -7.27 -2.39 -11.67
CA THR A 173 -6.45 -1.24 -11.29
C THR A 173 -7.32 -0.01 -11.01
N ARG A 174 -6.79 0.93 -10.23
CA ARG A 174 -7.36 2.27 -10.17
C ARG A 174 -7.19 2.93 -11.54
N LEU A 175 -8.27 3.45 -12.09
CA LEU A 175 -8.35 4.11 -13.40
C LEU A 175 -7.82 5.54 -13.33
N ASP A 176 -6.52 5.65 -13.04
CA ASP A 176 -5.79 6.91 -13.05
C ASP A 176 -4.72 6.90 -14.15
N PRO A 177 -4.37 8.07 -14.73
CA PRO A 177 -3.39 8.15 -15.80
C PRO A 177 -2.02 7.54 -15.47
N ASP A 178 -1.57 7.63 -14.21
CA ASP A 178 -0.28 7.09 -13.76
C ASP A 178 -0.24 5.56 -13.70
N LYS A 179 -1.38 4.89 -13.91
CA LYS A 179 -1.50 3.42 -13.93
C LYS A 179 -1.45 2.82 -15.34
N GLY A 180 -1.30 3.64 -16.39
CA GLY A 180 -1.22 3.16 -17.78
C GLY A 180 -2.51 2.47 -18.26
N CYS A 181 -3.66 2.89 -17.72
CA CYS A 181 -4.95 2.28 -18.06
C CYS A 181 -5.32 2.46 -19.53
N ASP A 182 -4.90 3.55 -20.15
CA ASP A 182 -5.07 3.84 -21.57
C ASP A 182 -4.38 2.79 -22.45
N ILE A 183 -3.12 2.44 -22.13
CA ILE A 183 -2.35 1.41 -22.84
C ILE A 183 -3.01 0.05 -22.64
N ALA A 184 -3.37 -0.30 -21.41
CA ALA A 184 -4.02 -1.56 -21.10
C ALA A 184 -5.35 -1.71 -21.85
N LEU A 185 -6.20 -0.69 -21.85
CA LEU A 185 -7.50 -0.71 -22.51
C LEU A 185 -7.40 -0.76 -24.03
N GLN A 186 -6.43 -0.07 -24.64
CA GLN A 186 -6.16 -0.20 -26.07
C GLN A 186 -5.80 -1.64 -26.45
N GLY A 187 -4.98 -2.31 -25.62
CA GLY A 187 -4.64 -3.72 -25.80
C GLY A 187 -5.86 -4.64 -25.64
N ILE A 188 -6.66 -4.42 -24.60
CA ILE A 188 -7.88 -5.18 -24.32
C ILE A 188 -8.89 -5.02 -25.46
N GLU A 189 -9.05 -3.82 -26.02
CA GLU A 189 -9.93 -3.56 -27.16
C GLU A 189 -9.53 -4.36 -28.40
N GLN A 190 -8.24 -4.38 -28.73
CA GLN A 190 -7.71 -5.16 -29.84
C GLN A 190 -7.84 -6.67 -29.58
N PHE A 191 -7.66 -7.09 -28.34
CA PHE A 191 -7.81 -8.48 -27.91
C PHE A 191 -9.27 -8.93 -28.03
N SER A 192 -10.21 -8.18 -27.45
CA SER A 192 -11.64 -8.53 -27.44
C SER A 192 -12.24 -8.59 -28.85
N THR A 193 -11.70 -7.81 -29.79
CA THR A 193 -12.10 -7.86 -31.20
C THR A 193 -11.75 -9.20 -31.86
N ARG A 194 -10.64 -9.82 -31.46
CA ARG A 194 -10.20 -11.14 -31.95
C ARG A 194 -10.78 -12.31 -31.14
N HIS A 195 -11.27 -12.02 -29.94
CA HIS A 195 -11.81 -12.99 -28.98
C HIS A 195 -13.17 -12.52 -28.46
N PRO A 196 -14.23 -12.55 -29.30
CA PRO A 196 -15.56 -12.06 -28.93
C PRO A 196 -16.23 -12.93 -27.86
N ASP A 197 -15.71 -14.13 -27.59
CA ASP A 197 -16.13 -15.03 -26.52
C ASP A 197 -15.57 -14.66 -25.14
N VAL A 198 -14.64 -13.71 -25.05
CA VAL A 198 -14.05 -13.27 -23.78
C VAL A 198 -14.85 -12.13 -23.18
N CYS A 199 -15.27 -12.33 -21.93
CA CYS A 199 -15.92 -11.29 -21.13
C CYS A 199 -14.87 -10.39 -20.49
N VAL A 200 -14.88 -9.10 -20.81
CA VAL A 200 -13.97 -8.11 -20.23
C VAL A 200 -14.68 -7.39 -19.09
N LYS A 201 -14.03 -7.35 -17.93
CA LYS A 201 -14.50 -6.68 -16.71
C LYS A 201 -13.53 -5.58 -16.31
N LEU A 202 -14.07 -4.39 -16.01
CA LEU A 202 -13.31 -3.24 -15.55
C LEU A 202 -13.79 -2.81 -14.16
N LEU A 203 -12.87 -2.38 -13.29
CA LEU A 203 -13.28 -1.71 -12.05
C LEU A 203 -13.59 -0.23 -12.31
N ALA A 204 -14.84 0.18 -12.06
CA ALA A 204 -15.27 1.57 -12.13
C ALA A 204 -14.75 2.40 -10.93
N TRP A 205 -13.43 2.56 -10.82
CA TRP A 205 -12.79 3.29 -9.72
C TRP A 205 -11.55 4.04 -10.20
N GLY A 206 -11.51 5.37 -10.01
CA GLY A 206 -10.41 6.25 -10.44
C GLY A 206 -10.94 7.51 -11.12
N VAL A 207 -10.05 8.45 -11.44
CA VAL A 207 -10.45 9.73 -12.07
C VAL A 207 -10.97 9.57 -13.50
N LEU A 208 -10.55 8.50 -14.20
CA LEU A 208 -10.98 8.18 -15.57
C LEU A 208 -12.19 7.24 -15.62
N ALA A 209 -12.71 6.81 -14.45
CA ALA A 209 -13.76 5.79 -14.40
C ALA A 209 -15.01 6.18 -15.21
N HIS A 210 -15.48 7.42 -15.07
CA HIS A 210 -16.66 7.89 -15.79
C HIS A 210 -16.44 7.97 -17.31
N GLU A 211 -15.26 8.45 -17.73
CA GLU A 211 -14.90 8.52 -19.16
C GLU A 211 -14.87 7.13 -19.79
N TYR A 212 -14.25 6.17 -19.11
CA TYR A 212 -14.16 4.79 -19.60
C TYR A 212 -15.51 4.08 -19.56
N GLU A 213 -16.34 4.33 -18.56
CA GLU A 213 -17.70 3.80 -18.52
C GLU A 213 -18.50 4.28 -19.75
N GLN A 214 -18.42 5.56 -20.11
CA GLN A 214 -19.10 6.08 -21.31
C GLN A 214 -18.53 5.47 -22.60
N ARG A 215 -17.20 5.36 -22.69
CA ARG A 215 -16.52 4.87 -23.89
C ARG A 215 -16.77 3.38 -24.15
N TYR A 216 -16.84 2.56 -23.12
CA TYR A 216 -16.96 1.10 -23.24
C TYR A 216 -18.34 0.56 -22.84
N ARG A 217 -19.32 1.44 -22.62
CA ARG A 217 -20.70 1.08 -22.30
C ARG A 217 -21.25 0.07 -23.29
N GLY A 218 -21.76 -1.04 -22.77
CA GLY A 218 -22.36 -2.12 -23.57
C GLY A 218 -21.35 -3.00 -24.31
N ARG A 219 -20.04 -2.74 -24.16
CA ARG A 219 -18.97 -3.58 -24.71
C ARG A 219 -18.22 -4.33 -23.62
N PHE A 220 -17.93 -3.68 -22.50
CA PHE A 220 -17.31 -4.27 -21.31
C PHE A 220 -18.25 -4.17 -20.10
N GLU A 221 -18.08 -5.08 -19.14
CA GLU A 221 -18.77 -5.08 -17.84
C GLU A 221 -18.05 -4.22 -16.80
#